data_AF-A0A3D0FLQ8-F1
#
_entry.id   AF-A0A3D0FLQ8-F1
#
_cell.length_a   1.000
_cell.length_b   1.000
_cell.length_c   1.000
_cell.angle_alpha   90.00
_cell.angle_beta   90.00
_cell.angle_gamma   90.00
#
_symmetry.space_group_name_H-M   'P 1'
#
loop_
_entity.id
_entity.type
_entity.pdbx_description
1 polymer ?
#
loop_
_entity_poly.entity_id
_entity_poly.type
_entity_poly.pdbx_seq_one_letter_code
_entity_poly.pdbx_strand_id
1 'polypeptide(L)'
;MTHYAYRHIRTTGPSGPFEQIIDYLIDVPLINASGSILYFLRLYRYSSFLYISDIFPQEYESDQRCFKRFTSHEGKAVDMWQLSVSGVRVFFETIAAADNDAVFVVSGSYQDGEEEKGQSRKLRIYRFALRQLCAELNLRTVEMPEQNAFFLTTTDCRFSEQEIKQIYLNFKTTKQ
;
A
#
# COMPACT_ATOMS: atom_id res chain seq x y z
N MET A 1 0.37 14.59 -9.13
CA MET A 1 -1.05 14.52 -8.69
C MET A 1 -1.17 14.98 -7.23
N THR A 2 -2.20 15.74 -6.86
CA THR A 2 -2.50 16.06 -5.44
C THR A 2 -2.99 14.81 -4.71
N HIS A 3 -2.60 14.58 -3.45
CA HIS A 3 -3.17 13.53 -2.59
C HIS A 3 -4.31 14.09 -1.73
N TYR A 4 -5.11 13.20 -1.13
CA TYR A 4 -6.10 13.58 -0.13
C TYR A 4 -5.44 14.15 1.13
N ALA A 5 -6.14 15.07 1.80
CA ALA A 5 -5.68 15.60 3.08
C ALA A 5 -5.60 14.47 4.12
N TYR A 6 -4.57 14.53 4.95
CA TYR A 6 -4.35 13.52 5.98
C TYR A 6 -3.80 14.14 7.26
N ARG A 7 -3.92 13.41 8.36
CA ARG A 7 -3.30 13.76 9.64
C ARG A 7 -2.77 12.53 10.35
N HIS A 8 -1.63 12.69 11.02
CA HIS A 8 -1.12 11.70 11.96
C HIS A 8 -2.08 11.61 13.16
N ILE A 9 -2.39 10.38 13.59
CA ILE A 9 -3.26 10.13 14.74
C ILE A 9 -2.42 9.64 15.92
N ARG A 10 -1.60 8.62 15.69
CA ARG A 10 -0.76 8.04 16.75
C ARG A 10 0.33 7.15 16.17
N THR A 11 1.34 6.94 17.02
CA THR A 11 2.37 5.93 16.82
C THR A 11 2.36 5.01 18.04
N THR A 12 2.12 3.73 17.81
CA THR A 12 2.16 2.68 18.84
C THR A 12 3.49 1.96 18.77
N GLY A 13 4.05 1.62 19.93
CA GLY A 13 5.27 0.80 20.04
C GLY A 13 5.04 -0.66 19.59
N PRO A 14 5.98 -1.56 19.92
CA PRO A 14 5.96 -2.93 19.44
C PRO A 14 4.66 -3.67 19.76
N SER A 15 4.12 -4.39 18.78
CA SER A 15 2.89 -5.17 18.91
C SER A 15 2.89 -6.37 17.95
N GLY A 16 2.86 -7.58 18.51
CA GLY A 16 2.99 -8.81 17.74
C GLY A 16 4.34 -8.87 16.99
N PRO A 17 4.35 -9.17 15.67
CA PRO A 17 5.59 -9.21 14.89
C PRO A 17 6.08 -7.81 14.48
N PHE A 18 5.39 -6.74 14.86
CA PHE A 18 5.67 -5.39 14.39
C PHE A 18 6.41 -4.58 15.44
N GLU A 19 7.47 -3.89 15.02
CA GLU A 19 8.25 -2.97 15.84
C GLU A 19 7.48 -1.68 16.14
N GLN A 20 6.58 -1.30 15.24
CA GLN A 20 5.83 -0.06 15.32
C GLN A 20 4.55 -0.12 14.47
N ILE A 21 3.51 0.56 14.94
CA ILE A 21 2.27 0.77 14.17
C ILE A 21 1.98 2.28 14.11
N ILE A 22 1.85 2.83 12.91
CA ILE A 22 1.59 4.25 12.68
C ILE A 22 0.22 4.40 12.03
N ASP A 23 -0.64 5.20 12.66
CA ASP A 23 -2.02 5.44 12.20
C ASP A 23 -2.14 6.85 11.64
N TYR A 24 -2.65 6.94 10.42
CA TYR A 24 -3.06 8.18 9.76
C TYR A 24 -4.55 8.15 9.47
N LEU A 25 -5.16 9.33 9.46
CA LEU A 25 -6.51 9.51 8.99
C LEU A 25 -6.49 10.31 7.70
N ILE A 26 -7.14 9.79 6.67
CA ILE A 26 -7.25 10.41 5.35
C ILE A 26 -8.70 10.85 5.14
N ASP A 27 -8.89 12.12 4.77
CA ASP A 27 -10.18 12.68 4.38
C ASP A 27 -10.46 12.33 2.92
N VAL A 28 -11.28 11.30 2.68
CA VAL A 28 -11.53 10.73 1.35
C VAL A 28 -12.86 11.27 0.79
N PRO A 29 -12.85 12.11 -0.26
CA PRO A 29 -14.06 12.60 -0.88
C PRO A 29 -14.91 11.48 -1.48
N LEU A 30 -16.23 11.60 -1.32
CA LEU A 30 -17.18 10.71 -1.98
C LEU A 30 -17.29 11.10 -3.45
N ILE A 31 -17.31 10.11 -4.35
CA ILE A 31 -17.41 10.35 -5.80
C ILE A 31 -18.86 10.40 -6.30
N ASN A 32 -19.82 9.96 -5.49
CA ASN A 32 -21.23 9.86 -5.87
C ASN A 32 -22.19 10.56 -4.88
N ALA A 33 -21.65 11.33 -3.94
CA ALA A 33 -22.40 12.10 -2.96
C ALA A 33 -21.55 13.30 -2.51
N SER A 34 -22.16 14.29 -1.86
CA SER A 34 -21.42 15.33 -1.16
C SER A 34 -20.80 14.79 0.13
N GLY A 35 -19.64 15.34 0.51
CA GLY A 35 -18.93 15.01 1.75
C GLY A 35 -17.74 14.08 1.57
N SER A 36 -17.18 13.66 2.70
CA SER A 36 -16.02 12.76 2.78
C SER A 36 -16.28 11.63 3.78
N ILE A 37 -15.52 10.55 3.63
CA ILE A 37 -15.36 9.53 4.67
C ILE A 37 -13.95 9.62 5.24
N LEU A 38 -13.81 9.22 6.49
CA LEU A 38 -12.52 9.13 7.16
C LEU A 38 -11.98 7.71 6.96
N TYR A 39 -10.89 7.60 6.21
CA TYR A 39 -10.18 6.33 6.04
C TYR A 39 -9.00 6.27 7.01
N PHE A 40 -8.94 5.20 7.80
CA PHE A 40 -7.78 4.91 8.63
C PHE A 40 -6.72 4.17 7.80
N LEU A 41 -5.63 4.86 7.47
CA LEU A 41 -4.45 4.23 6.90
C LEU A 41 -3.55 3.76 8.05
N ARG A 42 -3.29 2.47 8.12
CA ARG A 42 -2.36 1.90 9.10
C ARG A 42 -1.09 1.39 8.42
N LEU A 43 0.05 1.81 8.94
CA LEU A 43 1.36 1.33 8.53
C LEU A 43 1.97 0.48 9.65
N TYR A 44 2.21 -0.79 9.36
CA TYR A 44 2.87 -1.72 10.26
C TYR A 44 4.33 -1.85 9.87
N ARG A 45 5.26 -1.49 10.76
CA ARG A 45 6.68 -1.68 10.54
C ARG A 45 7.12 -3.05 11.03
N TYR A 46 7.57 -3.89 10.11
CA TYR A 46 8.22 -5.16 10.38
C TYR A 46 9.73 -5.01 10.17
N SER A 47 10.54 -5.57 11.06
CA SER A 47 11.99 -5.33 11.08
C SER A 47 12.31 -3.82 11.16
N SER A 48 13.51 -3.42 10.73
CA SER A 48 13.96 -2.03 10.76
C SER A 48 13.39 -1.16 9.65
N PHE A 49 12.96 -1.73 8.51
CA PHE A 49 12.71 -0.94 7.29
C PHE A 49 11.43 -1.29 6.50
N LEU A 50 10.75 -2.41 6.79
CA LEU A 50 9.66 -2.90 5.95
C LEU A 50 8.29 -2.43 6.48
N TYR A 51 7.56 -1.64 5.70
CA TYR A 51 6.25 -1.09 6.05
C TYR A 51 5.14 -1.75 5.24
N ILE A 52 4.17 -2.32 5.94
CA ILE A 52 3.00 -3.00 5.36
C ILE A 52 1.77 -2.17 5.66
N SER A 53 0.86 -2.03 4.68
CA SER A 53 -0.39 -1.28 4.84
C SER A 53 -1.61 -2.08 4.43
N ASP A 54 -2.78 -1.58 4.84
CA ASP A 54 -4.11 -2.10 4.52
C ASP A 54 -4.82 -1.33 3.39
N ILE A 55 -4.09 -0.47 2.65
CA ILE A 55 -4.69 0.42 1.67
C ILE A 55 -5.06 -0.23 0.34
N PHE A 56 -4.42 -1.36 0.02
CA PHE A 56 -4.78 -2.14 -1.17
C PHE A 56 -5.86 -3.13 -0.77
N PRO A 57 -7.04 -3.11 -1.43
CA PRO A 57 -8.17 -3.93 -1.01
C PRO A 57 -7.80 -5.43 -1.01
N GLN A 58 -8.49 -6.26 -0.25
CA GLN A 58 -8.23 -7.70 -0.26
C GLN A 58 -9.00 -8.43 -1.38
N GLU A 59 -10.12 -7.89 -1.84
CA GLU A 59 -10.94 -8.51 -2.90
C GLU A 59 -10.73 -7.80 -4.25
N TYR A 60 -10.85 -8.57 -5.33
CA TYR A 60 -10.72 -8.11 -6.71
C TYR A 60 -11.82 -8.74 -7.56
N GLU A 61 -12.80 -7.97 -8.02
CA GLU A 61 -13.94 -8.51 -8.79
C GLU A 61 -13.80 -8.35 -10.32
N SER A 62 -13.22 -7.24 -10.82
CA SER A 62 -13.01 -6.99 -12.27
C SER A 62 -12.17 -5.73 -12.52
N ASP A 63 -11.61 -5.53 -13.73
CA ASP A 63 -10.86 -4.31 -14.11
C ASP A 63 -11.70 -3.04 -13.90
N GLN A 64 -12.99 -3.09 -14.27
CA GLN A 64 -13.91 -1.97 -14.07
C GLN A 64 -14.18 -1.68 -12.60
N ARG A 65 -13.94 -2.65 -11.70
CA ARG A 65 -14.10 -2.54 -10.25
C ARG A 65 -12.80 -2.54 -9.45
N CYS A 66 -11.65 -2.73 -10.09
CA CYS A 66 -10.30 -2.79 -9.50
C CYS A 66 -10.00 -1.58 -8.60
N PHE A 67 -10.57 -0.44 -9.02
CA PHE A 67 -10.48 0.85 -8.35
C PHE A 67 -11.84 1.36 -7.86
N LYS A 68 -12.92 0.55 -7.97
CA LYS A 68 -14.26 0.96 -7.55
C LYS A 68 -14.54 0.50 -6.13
N ARG A 69 -14.62 1.52 -5.28
CA ARG A 69 -15.70 1.72 -4.31
C ARG A 69 -15.65 0.74 -3.14
N PHE A 70 -15.11 1.20 -2.00
CA PHE A 70 -15.83 0.94 -0.76
C PHE A 70 -17.23 1.53 -0.97
N THR A 71 -18.16 0.68 -1.39
CA THR A 71 -19.57 1.02 -1.38
C THR A 71 -20.00 0.75 0.05
N SER A 72 -20.14 1.81 0.86
CA SER A 72 -20.76 1.63 2.18
C SER A 72 -22.12 0.93 2.02
N HIS A 73 -22.67 0.34 3.08
CA HIS A 73 -24.05 -0.17 3.05
C HIS A 73 -25.07 0.85 2.50
N GLU A 74 -24.77 2.16 2.61
CA GLU A 74 -25.57 3.27 2.11
C GLU A 74 -25.35 3.62 0.62
N GLY A 75 -24.56 2.84 -0.12
CA GLY A 75 -24.29 3.09 -1.54
C GLY A 75 -23.23 4.16 -1.85
N LYS A 76 -22.64 4.80 -0.83
CA LYS A 76 -21.57 5.81 -0.99
C LYS A 76 -20.27 5.20 -1.47
N ALA A 77 -19.59 5.88 -2.38
CA ALA A 77 -18.41 5.38 -3.08
C ALA A 77 -17.20 6.31 -2.97
N VAL A 78 -16.00 5.74 -2.98
CA VAL A 78 -14.71 6.45 -3.05
C VAL A 78 -13.87 5.99 -4.25
N ASP A 79 -12.96 6.86 -4.68
CA ASP A 79 -11.92 6.52 -5.65
C ASP A 79 -10.76 5.79 -4.95
N MET A 80 -10.70 4.46 -5.13
CA MET A 80 -9.67 3.63 -4.52
C MET A 80 -8.30 3.82 -5.16
N TRP A 81 -8.25 4.24 -6.42
CA TRP A 81 -6.98 4.55 -7.07
C TRP A 81 -6.35 5.76 -6.37
N GLN A 82 -7.12 6.85 -6.28
CA GLN A 82 -6.67 8.07 -5.64
C GLN A 82 -6.40 7.87 -4.14
N LEU A 83 -7.16 7.00 -3.46
CA LEU A 83 -6.85 6.59 -2.09
C LEU A 83 -5.50 5.87 -2.00
N SER A 84 -5.24 4.87 -2.86
CA SER A 84 -3.97 4.14 -2.89
C SER A 84 -2.78 5.06 -3.18
N VAL A 85 -2.92 5.97 -4.16
CA VAL A 85 -1.93 7.02 -4.43
C VAL A 85 -1.69 7.90 -3.21
N SER A 86 -2.77 8.29 -2.52
CA SER A 86 -2.68 9.11 -1.32
C SER A 86 -1.92 8.38 -0.21
N GLY A 87 -2.15 7.08 0.01
CA GLY A 87 -1.40 6.33 1.02
C GLY A 87 0.08 6.13 0.69
N VAL A 88 0.43 5.91 -0.58
CA VAL A 88 1.84 5.88 -1.00
C VAL A 88 2.51 7.23 -0.77
N ARG A 89 1.81 8.35 -1.04
CA ARG A 89 2.31 9.70 -0.75
C ARG A 89 2.45 9.97 0.74
N VAL A 90 1.47 9.59 1.55
CA VAL A 90 1.58 9.68 3.02
C VAL A 90 2.81 8.92 3.50
N PHE A 91 3.01 7.67 3.07
CA PHE A 91 4.22 6.90 3.39
C PHE A 91 5.49 7.65 2.99
N PHE A 92 5.56 8.17 1.77
CA PHE A 92 6.74 8.89 1.30
C PHE A 92 7.02 10.15 2.12
N GLU A 93 6.04 11.03 2.26
CA GLU A 93 6.17 12.34 2.90
C GLU A 93 6.48 12.24 4.39
N THR A 94 6.02 11.17 5.05
CA THR A 94 6.15 11.02 6.50
C THR A 94 7.25 10.07 6.95
N ILE A 95 7.69 9.16 6.07
CA ILE A 95 8.65 8.11 6.40
C ILE A 95 9.80 8.13 5.42
N ALA A 96 9.56 7.83 4.14
CA ALA A 96 10.66 7.61 3.19
C ALA A 96 11.49 8.86 2.89
N ALA A 97 10.93 10.06 3.06
CA ALA A 97 11.66 11.32 2.92
C ALA A 97 12.65 11.57 4.07
N ALA A 98 12.46 10.94 5.24
CA ALA A 98 13.35 11.03 6.38
C ALA A 98 14.24 9.78 6.55
N ASP A 99 13.80 8.64 6.01
CA ASP A 99 14.49 7.36 6.04
C ASP A 99 14.49 6.74 4.64
N ASN A 100 15.59 6.96 3.91
CA ASN A 100 15.75 6.47 2.54
C ASN A 100 15.69 4.94 2.44
N ASP A 101 15.94 4.23 3.55
CA ASP A 101 15.92 2.77 3.59
C ASP A 101 14.50 2.21 3.76
N ALA A 102 13.50 3.06 4.02
CA ALA A 102 12.13 2.61 4.17
C ALA A 102 11.59 1.94 2.90
N VAL A 103 10.94 0.80 3.07
CA VAL A 103 10.37 0.00 1.99
C VAL A 103 8.88 -0.18 2.24
N PHE A 104 8.05 0.22 1.30
CA PHE A 104 6.60 0.05 1.35
C PHE A 104 6.15 -1.16 0.55
N VAL A 105 5.40 -2.05 1.19
CA VAL A 105 4.87 -3.26 0.58
C VAL A 105 3.55 -2.97 -0.14
N VAL A 106 3.48 -3.40 -1.41
CA VAL A 106 2.22 -3.51 -2.16
C VAL A 106 1.97 -4.99 -2.42
N SER A 107 1.05 -5.57 -1.65
CA SER A 107 0.60 -6.96 -1.83
C SER A 107 -0.63 -7.02 -2.73
N GLY A 108 -0.63 -7.96 -3.65
CA GLY A 108 -1.77 -8.26 -4.51
C GLY A 108 -2.79 -9.17 -3.83
N SER A 109 -3.93 -9.28 -4.49
CA SER A 109 -4.92 -10.30 -4.20
C SER A 109 -5.51 -10.83 -5.50
N TYR A 110 -5.86 -12.11 -5.50
CA TYR A 110 -6.42 -12.78 -6.66
C TYR A 110 -7.93 -12.55 -6.71
N GLN A 111 -8.48 -12.54 -7.93
CA GLN A 111 -9.92 -12.59 -8.15
C GLN A 111 -10.46 -14.01 -7.94
N ASP A 112 -11.75 -14.14 -7.61
CA ASP A 112 -12.46 -15.42 -7.66
C ASP A 112 -12.30 -16.11 -9.01
N GLY A 113 -11.69 -17.30 -9.01
CA GLY A 113 -11.39 -18.07 -10.22
C GLY A 113 -10.13 -17.65 -10.97
N GLU A 114 -9.36 -16.68 -10.48
CA GLU A 114 -8.00 -16.41 -10.95
C GLU A 114 -7.05 -17.50 -10.42
N GLU A 115 -6.13 -17.96 -11.26
CA GLU A 115 -5.12 -18.93 -10.83
C GLU A 115 -4.18 -18.27 -9.82
N GLU A 116 -4.09 -18.83 -8.61
CA GLU A 116 -3.24 -18.34 -7.52
C GLU A 116 -1.75 -18.70 -7.73
N LYS A 117 -1.22 -18.45 -8.93
CA LYS A 117 0.18 -18.64 -9.27
C LYS A 117 0.80 -17.36 -9.80
N GLY A 118 1.84 -16.90 -9.12
CA GLY A 118 2.58 -15.72 -9.53
C GLY A 118 1.83 -14.42 -9.24
N GLN A 119 1.90 -13.46 -10.16
CA GLN A 119 1.37 -12.13 -9.91
C GLN A 119 -0.09 -12.02 -10.34
N SER A 120 -0.96 -11.56 -9.44
CA SER A 120 -2.37 -11.26 -9.74
C SER A 120 -2.51 -10.13 -10.77
N ARG A 121 -3.62 -10.14 -11.52
CA ARG A 121 -4.01 -9.08 -12.45
C ARG A 121 -4.09 -7.71 -11.76
N LYS A 122 -4.68 -7.68 -10.57
CA LYS A 122 -4.76 -6.47 -9.73
C LYS A 122 -3.38 -5.90 -9.43
N LEU A 123 -2.42 -6.73 -9.04
CA LEU A 123 -1.09 -6.24 -8.73
C LEU A 123 -0.38 -5.67 -9.96
N ARG A 124 -0.57 -6.29 -11.14
CA ARG A 124 -0.06 -5.74 -12.41
C ARG A 124 -0.63 -4.36 -12.72
N ILE A 125 -1.92 -4.17 -12.47
CA ILE A 125 -2.63 -2.90 -12.67
C ILE A 125 -2.08 -1.83 -11.71
N TYR A 126 -1.96 -2.12 -10.42
CA TYR A 126 -1.38 -1.19 -9.45
C TYR A 126 0.06 -0.84 -9.79
N ARG A 127 0.89 -1.83 -10.15
CA ARG A 127 2.28 -1.60 -10.57
C ARG A 127 2.33 -0.66 -11.77
N PHE A 128 1.51 -0.89 -12.79
CA PHE A 128 1.46 -0.03 -13.96
C PHE A 128 1.00 1.39 -13.62
N ALA A 129 -0.09 1.53 -12.87
CA ALA A 129 -0.67 2.81 -12.52
C ALA A 129 0.27 3.65 -11.63
N LEU A 130 1.01 3.01 -10.72
CA LEU A 130 1.95 3.69 -9.82
C LEU A 130 3.25 4.13 -10.49
N ARG A 131 3.54 3.75 -11.74
CA ARG A 131 4.79 4.11 -12.43
C ARG A 131 5.04 5.61 -12.46
N GLN A 132 4.02 6.40 -12.80
CA GLN A 132 4.14 7.85 -12.85
C GLN A 132 4.42 8.41 -11.44
N LEU A 133 3.72 7.92 -10.42
CA LEU A 133 3.95 8.33 -9.04
C LEU A 133 5.36 7.99 -8.57
N CYS A 134 5.87 6.80 -8.94
CA CYS A 134 7.23 6.39 -8.59
C CYS A 134 8.26 7.32 -9.22
N ALA A 135 8.09 7.69 -10.50
CA ALA A 135 8.96 8.66 -11.15
C ALA A 135 8.87 10.06 -10.49
N GLU A 136 7.66 10.52 -10.15
CA GLU A 136 7.44 11.80 -9.45
C GLU A 136 8.13 11.85 -8.07
N LEU A 137 8.19 10.72 -7.35
CA LEU A 137 8.71 10.62 -5.99
C LEU A 137 10.12 10.02 -5.90
N ASN A 138 10.80 9.83 -7.04
CA ASN A 138 12.11 9.17 -7.11
C ASN A 138 12.15 7.79 -6.38
N LEU A 139 11.11 6.99 -6.60
CA LEU A 139 10.98 5.64 -6.07
C LEU A 139 11.32 4.61 -7.15
N ARG A 140 11.99 3.53 -6.75
CA ARG A 140 12.16 2.31 -7.54
C ARG A 140 11.23 1.21 -7.06
N THR A 141 10.95 0.26 -7.94
CA THR A 141 10.13 -0.93 -7.67
C THR A 141 10.99 -2.17 -7.56
N VAL A 142 10.79 -2.98 -6.53
CA VAL A 142 11.37 -4.34 -6.42
C VAL A 142 10.24 -5.35 -6.56
N GLU A 143 10.35 -6.27 -7.51
CA GLU A 143 9.25 -7.21 -7.83
C GLU A 143 9.44 -8.58 -7.19
N MET A 144 8.35 -9.15 -6.67
CA MET A 144 8.31 -10.52 -6.13
C MET A 144 7.02 -11.24 -6.60
N PRO A 145 6.90 -11.54 -7.91
CA PRO A 145 5.69 -12.12 -8.49
C PRO A 145 5.21 -13.39 -7.78
N GLU A 146 6.12 -14.26 -7.38
CA GLU A 146 5.86 -15.53 -6.70
C GLU A 146 5.17 -15.36 -5.33
N GLN A 147 5.33 -14.20 -4.70
CA GLN A 147 4.62 -13.84 -3.46
C GLN A 147 3.45 -12.89 -3.70
N ASN A 148 3.05 -12.69 -4.97
CA ASN A 148 2.06 -11.72 -5.38
C ASN A 148 2.30 -10.35 -4.70
N ALA A 149 3.54 -9.86 -4.75
CA ALA A 149 3.93 -8.59 -4.12
C ALA A 149 4.93 -7.80 -4.98
N PHE A 150 4.95 -6.49 -4.80
CA PHE A 150 6.09 -5.64 -5.13
C PHE A 150 6.32 -4.63 -4.02
N PHE A 151 7.50 -4.02 -4.04
CA PHE A 151 7.94 -3.08 -3.03
C PHE A 151 8.28 -1.75 -3.66
N LEU A 152 7.97 -0.66 -2.97
CA LEU A 152 8.36 0.70 -3.31
C LEU A 152 9.44 1.15 -2.33
N THR A 153 10.54 1.68 -2.84
CA THR A 153 11.62 2.23 -2.01
C THR A 153 12.34 3.33 -2.77
N THR A 154 13.10 4.18 -2.08
CA THR A 154 13.87 5.24 -2.74
C THR A 154 14.95 4.65 -3.64
N THR A 155 15.43 5.40 -4.63
CA THR A 155 16.58 4.98 -5.46
C THR A 155 17.86 4.81 -4.63
N ASP A 156 17.96 5.51 -3.51
CA ASP A 156 19.15 5.57 -2.66
C ASP A 156 19.10 4.56 -1.48
N CYS A 157 18.03 3.77 -1.40
CA CYS A 157 17.87 2.71 -0.40
C CYS A 157 19.05 1.73 -0.47
N ARG A 158 19.72 1.51 0.67
CA ARG A 158 20.93 0.68 0.71
C ARG A 158 20.65 -0.83 0.59
N PHE A 159 19.41 -1.25 0.89
CA PHE A 159 19.05 -2.67 0.87
C PHE A 159 18.95 -3.19 -0.56
N SER A 160 19.63 -4.30 -0.81
CA SER A 160 19.52 -5.03 -2.07
C SER A 160 18.11 -5.61 -2.25
N GLU A 161 17.75 -5.91 -3.50
CA GLU A 161 16.46 -6.56 -3.79
C GLU A 161 16.31 -7.90 -3.06
N GLN A 162 17.40 -8.64 -2.89
CA GLN A 162 17.42 -9.94 -2.22
C GLN A 162 17.15 -9.79 -0.72
N GLU A 163 17.76 -8.79 -0.07
CA GLU A 163 17.51 -8.50 1.35
C GLU A 163 16.05 -8.10 1.60
N ILE A 164 15.50 -7.23 0.74
CA ILE A 164 14.09 -6.81 0.83
C ILE A 164 13.15 -8.03 0.70
N LYS A 165 13.38 -8.87 -0.32
CA LYS A 165 12.60 -10.08 -0.56
C LYS A 165 12.69 -11.06 0.62
N GLN A 166 13.89 -11.27 1.17
CA GLN A 166 14.09 -12.20 2.28
C GLN A 166 13.40 -11.74 3.56
N ILE A 167 13.45 -10.44 3.88
CA ILE A 167 12.73 -9.89 5.04
C ILE A 167 11.21 -10.03 4.87
N TYR A 168 10.70 -9.80 3.66
CA TYR A 168 9.28 -10.03 3.39
C TYR A 168 8.87 -11.51 3.50
N LEU A 169 9.71 -12.44 3.04
CA LEU A 169 9.46 -13.88 3.22
C LEU A 169 9.42 -14.25 4.70
N ASN A 170 10.37 -13.75 5.51
CA ASN A 170 10.39 -13.99 6.95
C ASN A 170 9.09 -13.50 7.61
N PHE A 171 8.61 -12.31 7.22
CA PHE A 171 7.32 -11.80 7.67
C PHE A 171 6.15 -12.73 7.31
N LYS A 172 6.13 -13.24 6.07
CA LYS A 172 5.07 -14.15 5.61
C LYS A 172 5.09 -15.49 6.35
N THR A 173 6.24 -15.99 6.76
CA THR A 173 6.36 -17.22 7.55
C THR A 173 6.00 -17.01 9.02
N THR A 174 6.30 -15.85 9.61
CA THR A 174 5.93 -15.55 11.02
C THR A 174 4.42 -15.33 11.20
N LYS A 175 3.69 -15.07 10.10
CA LYS A 175 2.23 -14.93 10.10
C LYS A 175 1.46 -16.25 9.90
N GLN A 176 2.14 -17.34 9.53
CA GLN A 176 1.56 -18.68 9.45
C GLN A 176 1.63 -19.37 10.82
#